data_AF-A0AAW2RJJ0-F1
#
_entry.id   AF-A0AAW2RJJ0-F1
#
_cell.length_a   1.000
_cell.length_b   1.000
_cell.length_c   1.000
_cell.angle_alpha   90.00
_cell.angle_beta   90.00
_cell.angle_gamma   90.00
#
_symmetry.space_group_name_H-M   'P 1'
#
loop_
_entity.id
_entity.type
_entity.pdbx_description
1 polymer ?
#
loop_
_entity_poly.entity_id
_entity_poly.type
_entity_poly.pdbx_seq_one_letter_code
_entity_poly.pdbx_strand_id
1 'polypeptide(L)'
;MATTTKRVSVHECCNIAPPTDPGEAAKHSLPLTFFDILWLYVHPTQRLLFYRFPCSATDFLETIVPTLKKSLSRTLGNYLALAGNLLIHPSNSGTPEFRYSPGDSVSVTFAESTENLDFDYLTGNQARDSDMFYALVPVLPEPRVESESALKIIPLLAVQATLFPETGICIGITNHHAVGDASSIVGFIKAWGSAAKLGENQQLISAETNHFHFSTDP
;
A
#
# COMPACT_ATOMS: atom_id res chain seq x y z
N MET A 1 -22.86 -1.26 26.86
CA MET A 1 -21.48 -1.59 26.46
C MET A 1 -21.58 -2.37 25.15
N ALA A 2 -21.22 -1.78 24.02
CA ALA A 2 -21.23 -2.49 22.75
C ALA A 2 -20.01 -3.43 22.73
N THR A 3 -20.25 -4.73 22.71
CA THR A 3 -19.22 -5.72 22.42
C THR A 3 -18.72 -5.47 21.01
N THR A 4 -17.49 -4.98 20.88
CA THR A 4 -16.83 -4.83 19.58
C THR A 4 -16.56 -6.22 19.01
N THR A 5 -17.47 -6.73 18.18
CA THR A 5 -17.30 -8.02 17.52
C THR A 5 -16.11 -7.95 16.58
N LYS A 6 -15.07 -8.75 16.85
CA LYS A 6 -13.87 -8.84 16.02
C LYS A 6 -14.25 -9.45 14.67
N ARG A 7 -14.16 -8.65 13.60
CA ARG A 7 -14.58 -9.06 12.25
C ARG A 7 -13.49 -9.81 11.47
N VAL A 8 -12.21 -9.63 11.79
CA VAL A 8 -11.10 -10.36 11.18
C VAL A 8 -10.14 -10.90 12.23
N SER A 9 -9.55 -12.06 11.99
CA SER A 9 -8.43 -12.61 12.77
C SER A 9 -7.12 -12.34 12.03
N VAL A 10 -6.17 -11.68 12.70
CA VAL A 10 -4.86 -11.38 12.12
C VAL A 10 -3.95 -12.59 12.29
N HIS A 11 -3.39 -13.07 11.18
CA HIS A 11 -2.40 -14.14 11.15
C HIS A 11 -0.98 -13.57 11.25
N GLU A 12 -0.71 -12.48 10.52
CA GLU A 12 0.61 -11.87 10.47
C GLU A 12 0.54 -10.37 10.22
N CYS A 13 1.40 -9.61 10.88
CA CYS A 13 1.76 -8.24 10.50
C CYS A 13 3.25 -8.20 10.20
N CYS A 14 3.62 -7.66 9.04
CA CYS A 14 5.01 -7.58 8.61
C CYS A 14 5.27 -6.27 7.87
N ASN A 15 6.55 -5.98 7.65
CA ASN A 15 6.99 -4.83 6.87
C ASN A 15 7.69 -5.31 5.60
N ILE A 16 7.28 -4.79 4.45
CA ILE A 16 7.82 -5.17 3.14
C ILE A 16 8.62 -4.00 2.57
N ALA A 17 9.93 -4.19 2.46
CA ALA A 17 10.83 -3.23 1.85
C ALA A 17 11.00 -3.50 0.34
N PRO A 18 11.41 -2.48 -0.45
CA PRO A 18 11.95 -2.69 -1.80
C PRO A 18 13.13 -3.69 -1.81
N PRO A 19 13.50 -4.27 -2.96
CA PRO A 19 14.63 -5.19 -3.03
C PRO A 19 15.92 -4.43 -2.75
N THR A 20 16.74 -4.97 -1.85
CA THR A 20 18.07 -4.43 -1.58
C THR A 20 19.05 -5.05 -2.58
N ASP A 21 19.27 -4.40 -3.72
CA ASP A 21 20.38 -4.82 -4.59
C ASP A 21 21.71 -4.59 -3.84
N PRO A 22 22.72 -5.47 -4.02
CA PRO A 22 24.06 -5.28 -3.44
C PRO A 22 24.73 -4.09 -4.15
N GLY A 23 24.44 -2.90 -3.64
CA GLY A 23 24.82 -1.60 -4.20
C GLY A 23 23.76 -0.56 -3.89
N GLU A 24 23.45 -0.39 -2.59
CA GLU A 24 22.55 0.61 -1.98
C GLU A 24 21.42 1.14 -2.87
N ALA A 25 20.18 0.69 -2.63
CA ALA A 25 19.01 1.46 -3.07
C ALA A 25 19.15 2.88 -2.49
N ALA A 26 19.58 3.82 -3.34
CA ALA A 26 19.96 5.14 -2.90
C ALA A 26 18.76 5.85 -2.28
N LYS A 27 19.02 6.69 -1.28
CA LYS A 27 18.03 7.62 -0.74
C LYS A 27 17.34 8.34 -1.90
N HIS A 28 16.03 8.16 -2.04
CA HIS A 28 15.24 8.75 -3.12
C HIS A 28 14.32 9.80 -2.54
N SER A 29 14.49 11.05 -2.95
CA SER A 29 13.68 12.17 -2.47
C SER A 29 12.95 12.81 -3.64
N LEU A 30 11.66 13.08 -3.46
CA LEU A 30 10.78 13.73 -4.42
C LEU A 30 10.15 14.96 -3.73
N PRO A 31 10.50 16.19 -4.14
CA PRO A 31 9.87 17.38 -3.60
C PRO A 31 8.39 17.41 -3.97
N LEU A 32 7.54 17.93 -3.08
CA LEU A 32 6.13 18.11 -3.39
C LEU A 32 5.94 19.23 -4.42
N THR A 33 5.06 18.98 -5.38
CA THR A 33 4.53 19.99 -6.30
C THR A 33 3.30 20.68 -5.69
N PHE A 34 2.85 21.78 -6.31
CA PHE A 34 1.62 22.44 -5.87
C PHE A 34 0.38 21.53 -5.94
N PHE A 35 0.38 20.55 -6.86
CA PHE A 35 -0.70 19.57 -6.95
C PHE A 35 -0.72 18.66 -5.72
N ASP A 36 0.44 18.31 -5.17
CA ASP A 36 0.57 17.41 -4.02
C ASP A 36 0.22 18.11 -2.70
N ILE A 37 0.60 19.40 -2.57
CA ILE A 37 0.41 20.21 -1.36
C ILE A 37 -1.08 20.31 -0.98
N LEU A 38 -1.97 20.41 -1.97
CA LEU A 38 -3.43 20.47 -1.75
C LEU A 38 -3.96 19.24 -0.99
N TRP A 39 -3.27 18.10 -1.08
CA TRP A 39 -3.69 16.83 -0.49
C TRP A 39 -3.03 16.52 0.86
N LEU A 40 -2.21 17.43 1.40
CA LEU A 40 -1.53 17.25 2.70
C LEU A 40 -2.49 17.15 3.89
N TYR A 41 -3.66 17.77 3.78
CA TYR A 41 -4.64 17.86 4.87
C TYR A 41 -5.85 16.95 4.64
N VAL A 42 -5.80 16.09 3.62
CA VAL A 42 -6.89 15.18 3.26
C VAL A 42 -6.67 13.84 3.97
N HIS A 43 -7.77 13.24 4.42
CA HIS A 43 -7.74 11.92 5.04
C HIS A 43 -7.16 10.87 4.07
N PRO A 44 -6.54 9.78 4.59
CA PRO A 44 -6.02 8.71 3.75
C PRO A 44 -7.10 8.13 2.83
N THR A 45 -6.72 7.81 1.60
CA THR A 45 -7.62 7.16 0.66
C THR A 45 -7.59 5.66 0.85
N GLN A 46 -8.78 5.06 0.98
CA GLN A 46 -8.95 3.62 1.23
C GLN A 46 -9.63 2.96 0.04
N ARG A 47 -9.16 1.77 -0.35
CA ARG A 47 -9.71 0.99 -1.46
C ARG A 47 -9.73 -0.50 -1.10
N LEU A 48 -10.73 -1.21 -1.60
CA LEU A 48 -10.88 -2.66 -1.45
C LEU A 48 -11.01 -3.32 -2.81
N LEU A 49 -10.27 -4.40 -3.02
CA LEU A 49 -10.34 -5.23 -4.22
C LEU A 49 -10.73 -6.63 -3.81
N PHE A 50 -11.94 -7.06 -4.16
CA PHE A 50 -12.46 -8.39 -3.87
C PHE A 50 -12.21 -9.33 -5.04
N TYR A 51 -11.64 -10.49 -4.75
CA TYR A 51 -11.37 -11.55 -5.72
C TYR A 51 -12.11 -12.82 -5.30
N ARG A 52 -13.03 -13.28 -6.14
CA ARG A 52 -13.64 -14.61 -5.98
C ARG A 52 -12.56 -15.64 -6.28
N PHE A 53 -12.13 -16.36 -5.26
CA PHE A 53 -11.03 -17.31 -5.36
C PHE A 53 -11.12 -18.28 -4.18
N PRO A 54 -11.84 -19.41 -4.34
CA PRO A 54 -11.92 -20.44 -3.33
C PRO A 54 -10.51 -20.92 -2.95
N CYS A 55 -10.15 -20.73 -1.68
CA CYS A 55 -8.81 -20.96 -1.17
C CYS A 55 -8.91 -21.37 0.30
N SER A 56 -8.17 -22.42 0.67
CA SER A 56 -8.04 -22.81 2.06
C SER A 56 -7.13 -21.86 2.83
N ALA A 57 -7.21 -21.87 4.15
CA ALA A 57 -6.29 -21.10 5.01
C ALA A 57 -4.84 -21.52 4.81
N THR A 58 -4.59 -22.82 4.63
CA THR A 58 -3.25 -23.37 4.36
C THR A 58 -2.71 -22.85 3.04
N ASP A 59 -3.47 -22.96 1.95
CA ASP A 59 -3.03 -22.48 0.63
C ASP A 59 -2.77 -20.97 0.62
N PHE A 60 -3.61 -20.21 1.34
CA PHE A 60 -3.43 -18.77 1.50
C PHE A 60 -2.08 -18.46 2.16
N LEU A 61 -1.80 -19.07 3.32
CA LEU A 61 -0.58 -18.80 4.09
C LEU A 61 0.69 -19.34 3.42
N GLU A 62 0.62 -20.51 2.79
CA GLU A 62 1.79 -21.18 2.23
C GLU A 62 2.12 -20.72 0.80
N THR A 63 1.13 -20.25 0.03
CA THR A 63 1.32 -19.89 -1.38
C THR A 63 1.06 -18.42 -1.67
N ILE A 64 -0.11 -17.91 -1.26
CA ILE A 64 -0.54 -16.55 -1.62
C ILE A 64 0.26 -15.50 -0.85
N VAL A 65 0.42 -15.68 0.47
CA VAL A 65 1.16 -14.73 1.32
C VAL A 65 2.62 -14.55 0.84
N PRO A 66 3.43 -15.60 0.62
CA PRO A 66 4.79 -15.42 0.09
C PRO A 66 4.82 -14.75 -1.29
N THR A 67 3.87 -15.08 -2.17
CA THR A 67 3.76 -14.47 -3.50
C THR A 67 3.46 -12.98 -3.41
N LEU A 68 2.51 -12.57 -2.56
CA LEU A 68 2.16 -11.17 -2.33
C LEU A 68 3.35 -10.38 -1.76
N LYS A 69 4.05 -10.93 -0.76
CA LYS A 69 5.24 -10.28 -0.16
C LYS A 69 6.34 -10.04 -1.19
N LYS A 70 6.70 -11.07 -1.95
CA LYS A 70 7.79 -11.02 -2.93
C LYS A 70 7.46 -10.09 -4.10
N SER A 71 6.25 -10.19 -4.64
CA SER A 71 5.80 -9.33 -5.73
C SER A 71 5.66 -7.87 -5.30
N LEU A 72 5.19 -7.62 -4.07
CA LEU A 72 5.10 -6.26 -3.51
C LEU A 72 6.49 -5.66 -3.37
N SER A 73 7.44 -6.39 -2.74
CA SER A 73 8.83 -5.96 -2.62
C SER A 73 9.41 -5.54 -3.98
N ARG A 74 9.33 -6.40 -5.00
CA ARG A 74 9.77 -6.08 -6.37
C ARG A 74 9.09 -4.86 -6.97
N THR A 75 7.80 -4.71 -6.74
CA THR A 75 7.03 -3.56 -7.28
C THR A 75 7.48 -2.27 -6.61
N LEU A 76 7.68 -2.28 -5.29
CA LEU A 76 8.18 -1.12 -4.55
C LEU A 76 9.56 -0.66 -5.02
N GLY A 77 10.39 -1.55 -5.57
CA GLY A 77 11.64 -1.18 -6.24
C GLY A 77 11.46 -0.18 -7.39
N ASN A 78 10.32 -0.20 -8.08
CA ASN A 78 9.99 0.76 -9.14
C ASN A 78 9.10 1.92 -8.67
N TYR A 79 8.56 1.83 -7.45
CA TYR A 79 7.64 2.79 -6.85
C TYR A 79 8.14 3.23 -5.46
N LEU A 80 9.41 3.64 -5.38
CA LEU A 80 10.10 3.90 -4.12
C LEU A 80 9.38 4.92 -3.23
N ALA A 81 8.72 5.92 -3.81
CA ALA A 81 7.95 6.92 -3.05
C ALA A 81 6.87 6.27 -2.17
N LEU A 82 6.23 5.18 -2.62
CA LEU A 82 5.22 4.46 -1.85
C LEU A 82 5.79 3.63 -0.69
N ALA A 83 7.06 3.23 -0.77
CA ALA A 83 7.77 2.58 0.33
C ALA A 83 8.35 3.57 1.35
N GLY A 84 8.47 4.84 0.96
CA GLY A 84 9.01 5.90 1.80
C GLY A 84 7.98 6.57 2.69
N ASN A 85 8.32 7.78 3.11
CA ASN A 85 7.53 8.59 4.04
C ASN A 85 7.38 10.02 3.52
N LEU A 86 6.27 10.67 3.86
CA LEU A 86 6.13 12.11 3.75
C LEU A 86 6.81 12.78 4.95
N LEU A 87 7.72 13.70 4.67
CA LEU A 87 8.48 14.44 5.65
C LEU A 87 7.95 15.86 5.75
N ILE A 88 7.54 16.26 6.95
CA ILE A 88 7.10 17.62 7.26
C ILE A 88 8.07 18.23 8.26
N HIS A 89 8.81 19.23 7.79
CA HIS A 89 9.77 19.98 8.60
C HIS A 89 9.05 20.97 9.53
N PRO A 90 9.60 21.27 10.72
CA PRO A 90 9.08 22.34 11.56
C PRO A 90 9.22 23.70 10.87
N SER A 91 8.30 24.62 11.19
CA SER A 91 8.06 25.90 10.54
C SER A 91 9.30 26.59 9.94
N ASN A 92 9.31 26.73 8.62
CA ASN A 92 10.32 27.42 7.78
C ASN A 92 11.71 26.76 7.67
N SER A 93 11.91 25.55 8.19
CA SER A 93 13.22 24.87 8.09
C SER A 93 13.40 24.00 6.83
N GLY A 94 12.33 23.76 6.06
CA GLY A 94 12.39 22.97 4.83
C GLY A 94 11.04 22.84 4.14
N THR A 95 11.06 22.49 2.86
CA THR A 95 9.85 22.15 2.09
C THR A 95 9.47 20.69 2.34
N PRO A 96 8.17 20.37 2.46
CA PRO A 96 7.72 18.99 2.47
C PRO A 96 8.25 18.18 1.29
N GLU A 97 8.60 16.93 1.53
CA GLU A 97 9.06 16.01 0.48
C GLU A 97 8.61 14.57 0.77
N PHE A 98 8.46 13.77 -0.28
CA PHE A 98 8.42 12.32 -0.15
C PHE A 98 9.85 11.80 -0.15
N ARG A 99 10.18 10.96 0.81
CA ARG A 99 11.51 10.39 0.91
C ARG A 99 11.46 8.91 1.24
N TYR A 100 12.15 8.13 0.41
CA TYR A 100 12.57 6.78 0.72
C TYR A 100 14.03 6.78 1.20
N SER A 101 14.30 6.06 2.29
CA SER A 101 15.65 5.73 2.76
C SER A 101 15.79 4.21 2.94
N PRO A 102 17.00 3.63 2.82
CA PRO A 102 17.22 2.23 3.14
C PRO A 102 16.65 1.84 4.51
N GLY A 103 15.84 0.78 4.52
CA GLY A 103 15.11 0.32 5.71
C GLY A 103 13.66 0.80 5.79
N ASP A 104 13.27 1.81 5.01
CA ASP A 104 11.86 2.17 4.85
C ASP A 104 11.09 1.03 4.16
N SER A 105 9.84 0.85 4.56
CA SER A 105 9.03 -0.30 4.20
C SER A 105 7.53 -0.02 4.34
N VAL A 106 6.72 -0.85 3.70
CA VAL A 106 5.26 -0.80 3.73
C VAL A 106 4.73 -1.76 4.79
N SER A 107 3.81 -1.31 5.63
CA SER A 107 3.13 -2.17 6.59
C SER A 107 2.10 -3.05 5.87
N VAL A 108 2.19 -4.37 6.07
CA VAL A 108 1.32 -5.36 5.45
C VAL A 108 0.74 -6.31 6.48
N THR A 109 -0.58 -6.44 6.49
CA THR A 109 -1.33 -7.34 7.36
C THR A 109 -1.93 -8.48 6.55
N PHE A 110 -1.75 -9.71 7.02
CA PHE A 110 -2.43 -10.90 6.52
C PHE A 110 -3.43 -11.37 7.57
N ALA A 111 -4.68 -11.48 7.17
CA ALA A 111 -5.79 -11.78 8.06
C ALA A 111 -6.78 -12.74 7.41
N GLU A 112 -7.74 -13.21 8.20
CA GLU A 112 -8.85 -14.06 7.79
C GLU A 112 -10.15 -13.49 8.34
N SER A 113 -11.21 -13.53 7.53
CA SER A 113 -12.55 -13.08 7.92
C SER A 113 -13.13 -14.01 8.99
N THR A 114 -13.79 -13.45 10.00
CA THR A 114 -14.63 -14.26 10.90
C THR A 114 -15.99 -14.52 10.26
N GLU A 115 -16.75 -15.44 10.85
CA GLU A 115 -18.13 -15.78 10.47
C GLU A 115 -19.11 -14.60 10.43
N ASN A 116 -18.73 -13.43 10.97
CA ASN A 116 -19.51 -12.19 10.91
C ASN A 116 -19.27 -11.36 9.63
N LEU A 117 -18.38 -11.79 8.73
CA LEU A 117 -18.09 -11.14 7.45
C LEU A 117 -18.43 -12.09 6.29
N ASP A 118 -19.55 -11.82 5.62
CA ASP A 118 -19.99 -12.58 4.45
C ASP A 118 -19.46 -11.93 3.15
N PHE A 119 -18.68 -12.69 2.38
CA PHE A 119 -18.10 -12.25 1.11
C PHE A 119 -19.17 -11.93 0.04
N ASP A 120 -20.23 -12.74 -0.07
CA ASP A 120 -21.29 -12.55 -1.06
C ASP A 120 -22.10 -11.31 -0.73
N TYR A 121 -22.42 -11.13 0.55
CA TYR A 121 -23.04 -9.91 1.02
C TYR A 121 -22.16 -8.69 0.71
N LEU A 122 -20.85 -8.75 1.00
CA LEU A 122 -19.95 -7.61 0.79
C LEU A 122 -19.66 -7.31 -0.68
N THR A 123 -19.80 -8.27 -1.59
CA THR A 123 -19.54 -8.07 -3.03
C THR A 123 -20.79 -7.79 -3.85
N GLY A 124 -21.99 -7.97 -3.28
CA GLY A 124 -23.25 -7.66 -3.94
C GLY A 124 -23.48 -6.16 -4.16
N ASN A 125 -24.45 -5.82 -5.01
CA ASN A 125 -24.80 -4.43 -5.35
C ASN A 125 -25.94 -3.84 -4.50
N GLN A 126 -26.49 -4.61 -3.56
CA GLN A 126 -27.50 -4.13 -2.62
C GLN A 126 -26.91 -3.09 -1.64
N ALA A 127 -27.80 -2.36 -0.97
CA ALA A 127 -27.43 -1.51 0.16
C ALA A 127 -26.78 -2.35 1.27
N ARG A 128 -25.64 -1.89 1.78
CA ARG A 128 -24.81 -2.59 2.75
C ARG A 128 -24.36 -1.62 3.83
N ASP A 129 -24.16 -2.14 5.04
CA ASP A 129 -23.57 -1.36 6.13
C ASP A 129 -22.11 -0.99 5.81
N SER A 130 -21.83 0.31 5.73
CA SER A 130 -20.49 0.83 5.44
C SER A 130 -19.47 0.42 6.49
N ASP A 131 -19.89 0.24 7.74
CA ASP A 131 -18.98 -0.01 8.84
C ASP A 131 -18.30 -1.37 8.71
N MET A 132 -18.93 -2.32 8.00
CA MET A 132 -18.43 -3.66 7.76
C MET A 132 -17.10 -3.66 6.98
N PHE A 133 -16.89 -2.67 6.11
CA PHE A 133 -15.71 -2.57 5.25
C PHE A 133 -14.47 -2.07 6.00
N TYR A 134 -14.63 -1.37 7.13
CA TYR A 134 -13.49 -0.85 7.90
C TYR A 134 -12.58 -1.94 8.48
N ALA A 135 -13.08 -3.16 8.64
CA ALA A 135 -12.26 -4.29 9.08
C ALA A 135 -11.32 -4.84 8.00
N LEU A 136 -11.55 -4.47 6.73
CA LEU A 136 -10.82 -4.96 5.56
C LEU A 136 -9.79 -3.97 5.03
N VAL A 137 -9.82 -2.73 5.51
CA VAL A 137 -8.86 -1.68 5.13
C VAL A 137 -7.77 -1.56 6.18
N PRO A 138 -6.49 -1.52 5.79
CA PRO A 138 -5.41 -1.25 6.73
C PRO A 138 -5.46 0.20 7.20
N VAL A 139 -5.02 0.46 8.43
CA VAL A 139 -4.77 1.83 8.90
C VAL A 139 -3.32 2.19 8.60
N LEU A 140 -3.06 3.42 8.15
CA LEU A 140 -1.67 3.89 8.03
C LEU A 140 -1.02 3.90 9.42
N PRO A 141 0.23 3.44 9.57
CA PRO A 141 0.91 3.56 10.85
C PRO A 141 0.96 5.01 11.32
N GLU A 142 0.90 5.21 12.64
CA GLU A 142 0.88 6.54 13.23
C GLU A 142 2.11 7.35 12.82
N PRO A 143 1.94 8.65 12.51
CA PRO A 143 3.07 9.53 12.26
C PRO A 143 4.05 9.54 13.43
N ARG A 144 5.34 9.42 13.13
CA ARG A 144 6.42 9.58 14.12
C ARG A 144 6.99 10.99 14.06
N VAL A 145 7.45 11.51 15.19
CA VAL A 145 8.15 12.79 15.27
C VAL A 145 9.55 12.54 15.82
N GLU A 146 10.57 12.97 15.09
CA GLU A 146 11.95 12.90 15.56
C GLU A 146 12.19 13.93 16.67
N SER A 147 12.74 13.49 17.80
CA SER A 147 12.88 14.32 19.00
C SER A 147 13.80 15.53 18.82
N GLU A 148 14.88 15.40 18.05
CA GLU A 148 15.89 16.46 17.90
C GLU A 148 15.53 17.48 16.82
N SER A 149 15.11 16.99 15.65
CA SER A 149 14.80 17.81 14.47
C SER A 149 13.36 18.30 14.45
N ALA A 150 12.49 17.77 15.32
CA ALA A 150 11.03 17.92 15.25
C ALA A 150 10.44 17.53 13.87
N LEU A 151 11.15 16.72 13.09
CA LEU A 151 10.72 16.25 11.79
C LEU A 151 9.55 15.27 11.96
N LYS A 152 8.40 15.58 11.36
CA LYS A 152 7.26 14.68 11.32
C LYS A 152 7.37 13.76 10.10
N ILE A 153 7.31 12.46 10.34
CA ILE A 153 7.47 11.41 9.33
C ILE A 153 6.15 10.64 9.25
N ILE A 154 5.53 10.65 8.08
CA ILE A 154 4.19 10.11 7.85
C ILE A 154 4.30 8.97 6.83
N PRO A 155 3.93 7.72 7.20
CA PRO A 155 3.87 6.61 6.25
C PRO A 155 2.88 6.86 5.12
N LEU A 156 3.21 6.37 3.93
CA LEU A 156 2.47 6.69 2.71
C LEU A 156 1.53 5.59 2.23
N LEU A 157 1.81 4.34 2.57
CA LEU A 157 1.06 3.17 2.10
C LEU A 157 0.96 2.11 3.20
N ALA A 158 -0.20 1.46 3.30
CA ALA A 158 -0.41 0.24 4.05
C ALA A 158 -1.31 -0.71 3.26
N VAL A 159 -1.12 -2.01 3.44
CA VAL A 159 -1.84 -3.06 2.71
C VAL A 159 -2.40 -4.10 3.69
N GLN A 160 -3.61 -4.59 3.45
CA GLN A 160 -4.16 -5.75 4.13
C GLN A 160 -4.64 -6.76 3.09
N ALA A 161 -4.25 -8.03 3.25
CA ALA A 161 -4.83 -9.15 2.52
C ALA A 161 -5.66 -9.99 3.48
N THR A 162 -6.96 -10.08 3.23
CA THR A 162 -7.91 -10.83 4.06
C THR A 162 -8.48 -12.00 3.28
N LEU A 163 -8.23 -13.21 3.79
CA LEU A 163 -8.85 -14.43 3.30
C LEU A 163 -10.31 -14.51 3.76
N PHE A 164 -11.20 -14.90 2.85
CA PHE A 164 -12.53 -15.42 3.13
C PHE A 164 -12.50 -16.91 2.81
N PRO A 165 -12.39 -17.79 3.82
CA PRO A 165 -12.15 -19.22 3.61
C PRO A 165 -13.09 -19.83 2.58
N GLU A 166 -12.54 -20.63 1.66
CA GLU A 166 -13.27 -21.32 0.59
C GLU A 166 -14.05 -20.41 -0.38
N THR A 167 -13.91 -19.09 -0.26
CA THR A 167 -14.73 -18.15 -1.04
C THR A 167 -13.89 -17.16 -1.84
N GLY A 168 -12.97 -16.45 -1.21
CA GLY A 168 -12.25 -15.37 -1.87
C GLY A 168 -11.21 -14.67 -1.03
N ILE A 169 -10.60 -13.63 -1.60
CA ILE A 169 -9.60 -12.79 -0.96
C ILE A 169 -9.97 -11.33 -1.19
N CYS A 170 -9.84 -10.51 -0.16
CA CYS A 170 -9.95 -9.06 -0.25
C CYS A 170 -8.57 -8.43 -0.04
N ILE A 171 -8.16 -7.55 -0.96
CA ILE A 171 -6.96 -6.72 -0.80
C ILE A 171 -7.41 -5.29 -0.47
N GLY A 172 -7.16 -4.88 0.77
CA GLY A 172 -7.33 -3.51 1.23
C GLY A 172 -6.05 -2.70 1.08
N ILE A 173 -6.17 -1.48 0.59
CA ILE A 173 -5.05 -0.57 0.34
C ILE A 173 -5.43 0.79 0.89
N THR A 174 -4.55 1.33 1.74
CA THR A 174 -4.69 2.69 2.27
C THR A 174 -3.44 3.48 1.92
N ASN A 175 -3.61 4.66 1.32
CA ASN A 175 -2.49 5.55 1.03
C ASN A 175 -2.77 6.99 1.48
N HIS A 176 -1.70 7.71 1.82
CA HIS A 176 -1.78 9.15 2.01
C HIS A 176 -2.03 9.81 0.65
N HIS A 177 -3.05 10.67 0.52
CA HIS A 177 -3.50 11.14 -0.79
C HIS A 177 -2.43 11.95 -1.54
N ALA A 178 -1.56 12.67 -0.83
CA ALA A 178 -0.49 13.45 -1.46
C ALA A 178 0.52 12.62 -2.28
N VAL A 179 0.70 11.32 -2.03
CA VAL A 179 1.73 10.52 -2.74
C VAL A 179 1.34 10.20 -4.19
N GLY A 180 0.07 10.32 -4.55
CA GLY A 180 -0.37 10.01 -5.89
C GLY A 180 -1.87 10.17 -6.10
N ASP A 181 -2.21 10.58 -7.31
CA ASP A 181 -3.58 10.61 -7.81
C ASP A 181 -4.12 9.19 -8.10
N ALA A 182 -5.38 9.13 -8.55
CA ALA A 182 -6.00 7.85 -8.90
C ALA A 182 -5.21 7.08 -9.97
N SER A 183 -4.69 7.77 -10.98
CA SER A 183 -3.93 7.18 -12.07
C SER A 183 -2.64 6.51 -11.57
N SER A 184 -1.90 7.20 -10.72
CA SER A 184 -0.64 6.73 -10.13
C SER A 184 -0.86 5.49 -9.25
N ILE A 185 -1.87 5.54 -8.37
CA ILE A 185 -2.18 4.42 -7.46
C ILE A 185 -2.71 3.20 -8.23
N VAL A 186 -3.57 3.40 -9.23
CA VAL A 186 -4.04 2.30 -10.09
C VAL A 186 -2.89 1.71 -10.92
N GLY A 187 -1.96 2.54 -11.39
CA GLY A 187 -0.73 2.10 -12.06
C GLY A 187 0.10 1.17 -11.18
N PHE A 188 0.33 1.57 -9.92
CA PHE A 188 1.00 0.73 -8.92
C PHE A 188 0.26 -0.61 -8.70
N ILE A 189 -1.06 -0.60 -8.51
CA ILE A 189 -1.85 -1.82 -8.29
C ILE A 189 -1.75 -2.77 -9.49
N LYS A 190 -1.81 -2.24 -10.73
CA LYS A 190 -1.64 -3.04 -11.95
C LYS A 190 -0.24 -3.62 -12.06
N ALA A 191 0.79 -2.83 -11.77
CA ALA A 191 2.18 -3.29 -11.78
C ALA A 191 2.39 -4.40 -10.74
N TRP A 192 1.83 -4.24 -9.53
CA TRP A 192 1.90 -5.25 -8.48
C TRP A 192 1.19 -6.55 -8.87
N GLY A 193 -0.04 -6.46 -9.40
CA GLY A 193 -0.76 -7.63 -9.90
C GLY A 193 -0.02 -8.36 -11.02
N SER A 194 0.63 -7.61 -11.93
CA SER A 194 1.48 -8.18 -12.98
C SER A 194 2.69 -8.91 -12.40
N ALA A 195 3.40 -8.28 -11.45
CA ALA A 195 4.54 -8.89 -10.76
C ALA A 195 4.15 -10.15 -9.96
N ALA A 196 2.96 -10.18 -9.37
CA ALA A 196 2.42 -11.35 -8.67
C ALA A 196 2.09 -12.49 -9.65
N LYS A 197 1.58 -12.18 -10.84
CA LYS A 197 1.23 -13.18 -11.86
C LYS A 197 2.45 -13.81 -12.54
N LEU A 198 3.47 -13.01 -12.87
CA LEU A 198 4.60 -13.44 -13.70
C LEU A 198 5.67 -14.26 -12.96
N GLY A 199 5.60 -14.35 -11.63
CA GLY A 199 6.63 -15.03 -10.83
C GLY A 199 8.04 -14.48 -11.06
N GLU A 200 9.08 -15.24 -10.73
CA GLU A 200 10.48 -14.85 -10.96
C GLU A 200 10.91 -14.84 -12.43
N ASN A 201 10.08 -15.38 -13.32
CA ASN A 201 10.52 -15.77 -14.67
C ASN A 201 10.48 -14.67 -15.73
N GLN A 202 10.31 -13.42 -15.35
CA GLN A 202 10.55 -12.29 -16.25
C GLN A 202 10.92 -11.07 -15.41
N GLN A 203 12.16 -10.60 -15.56
CA GLN A 203 12.45 -9.18 -15.43
C GLN A 203 11.43 -8.48 -16.32
N LEU A 204 10.60 -7.62 -15.71
CA LEU A 204 9.57 -6.88 -16.43
C LEU A 204 10.26 -6.26 -17.64
N ILE A 205 9.87 -6.76 -18.81
CA ILE A 205 10.23 -6.21 -20.11
C ILE A 205 10.07 -4.71 -19.97
N SER A 206 11.18 -4.00 -20.17
CA SER A 206 11.29 -2.56 -20.32
C SER A 206 10.01 -2.01 -20.94
N ALA A 207 9.09 -1.55 -20.09
CA ALA A 207 7.96 -0.75 -20.53
C ALA A 207 8.54 0.62 -20.83
N GLU A 208 8.97 0.73 -22.08
CA GLU A 208 9.12 1.96 -22.84
C GLU A 208 9.37 3.20 -21.98
N THR A 209 10.66 3.52 -21.85
CA THR A 209 11.13 4.89 -21.72
C THR A 209 10.52 5.75 -22.84
N ASN A 210 9.28 6.18 -22.66
CA ASN A 210 8.89 7.51 -23.08
C ASN A 210 9.45 8.44 -22.02
N HIS A 211 10.69 8.86 -22.26
CA HIS A 211 11.18 10.12 -21.74
C HIS A 211 10.06 11.15 -21.90
N PHE A 212 9.46 11.58 -20.78
CA PHE A 212 8.73 12.83 -20.76
C PHE A 212 9.76 13.93 -20.96
N HIS A 213 10.06 14.23 -22.22
CA HIS A 213 10.74 15.44 -22.59
C HIS A 213 9.71 16.55 -22.41
N PHE A 214 9.80 17.28 -21.30
CA PHE A 214 9.22 18.61 -21.24
C PHE A 214 9.97 19.45 -22.26
N SER A 215 9.38 19.58 -23.46
CA SER A 215 9.74 20.64 -24.38
C SER A 215 9.26 21.94 -23.72
N THR A 216 10.16 22.54 -22.96
CA THR A 216 10.14 23.97 -22.74
C THR A 216 10.96 24.59 -23.86
N ASP A 217 10.28 25.18 -24.82
CA ASP A 217 10.84 26.31 -25.54
C ASP A 217 9.69 27.26 -25.93
N PRO A 218 10.00 28.58 -25.99
CA PRO A 218 9.10 29.68 -25.63
C PRO A 218 8.00 30.05 -26.64
#